data_AF-A0A847Z5P8-F1
#
_entry.id   AF-A0A847Z5P8-F1
#
_cell.length_a   1.000
_cell.length_b   1.000
_cell.length_c   1.000
_cell.angle_alpha   90.00
_cell.angle_beta   90.00
_cell.angle_gamma   90.00
#
_symmetry.space_group_name_H-M   'P 1'
#
loop_
_entity.id
_entity.type
_entity.pdbx_description
1 polymer ?
#
loop_
_entity_poly.entity_id
_entity_poly.type
_entity_poly.pdbx_seq_one_letter_code
_entity_poly.pdbx_strand_id
1 'polypeptide(L)'
;MKIKTTSIAFIIVAVIFVTIAVTEISGLWSTASEKTPDIIQNGTSGNTYDPSDIKGSYTFNDVSDFYKIDLQVLYKAFNTPQNTDGSAIKIKDINTFNSSQDVEIGPGSMKIFVALYNNLPIELDGSYLPKQAAEIILQVNTNLTDEQKNYLISHTLK
;
A
#
# COMPACT_ATOMS: atom_id res chain seq x y z
N MET A 1 45.84 31.51 21.52
CA MET A 1 46.18 30.63 20.37
C MET A 1 45.24 30.95 19.22
N LYS A 2 45.75 31.26 18.02
CA LYS A 2 44.93 31.44 16.81
C LYS A 2 44.78 30.07 16.14
N ILE A 3 43.58 29.52 16.11
CA ILE A 3 43.31 28.26 15.41
C ILE A 3 43.38 28.55 13.91
N LYS A 4 44.11 27.74 13.15
CA LYS A 4 44.20 27.89 11.69
C LYS A 4 42.85 27.51 11.07
N THR A 5 42.36 28.27 10.09
CA THR A 5 41.07 28.05 9.40
C THR A 5 40.94 26.61 8.86
N THR A 6 42.05 26.03 8.40
CA THR A 6 42.09 24.63 7.92
C THR A 6 41.76 23.63 9.04
N SER A 7 42.19 23.87 10.28
CA SER A 7 41.86 23.02 11.42
C SER A 7 40.38 23.11 11.80
N ILE A 8 39.77 24.30 11.66
CA ILE A 8 38.33 24.49 11.87
C ILE A 8 37.51 23.70 10.84
N ALA A 9 37.92 23.70 9.57
CA ALA A 9 37.24 22.94 8.53
C ALA A 9 37.23 21.42 8.83
N PHE A 10 38.38 20.87 9.25
CA PHE A 10 38.45 19.46 9.66
C PHE A 10 37.59 19.13 10.88
N ILE A 11 37.53 20.04 11.85
CA ILE A 11 36.69 19.87 13.05
C ILE A 11 35.21 19.83 12.67
N ILE A 12 34.75 20.73 11.78
CA ILE A 12 33.35 20.76 11.35
C ILE A 12 32.95 19.45 10.67
N VAL A 13 33.80 18.96 9.76
CA VAL A 13 33.56 17.68 9.06
C VAL A 13 33.54 16.52 10.06
N ALA A 14 34.50 16.49 10.99
CA ALA A 14 34.55 15.44 12.02
C ALA A 14 33.30 15.46 12.92
N VAL A 15 32.81 16.64 13.31
CA VAL A 15 31.60 16.77 14.12
C VAL A 15 30.38 16.20 13.38
N ILE A 16 30.21 16.49 12.09
CA ILE A 16 29.08 15.97 11.29
C ILE A 16 29.10 14.44 11.24
N PHE A 17 30.24 13.83 10.94
CA PHE A 17 30.35 12.36 10.87
C PHE A 17 30.18 11.71 12.24
N VAL A 18 30.72 12.31 13.30
CA VAL A 18 30.56 11.80 14.67
C VAL A 18 29.10 11.89 15.12
N THR A 19 28.40 12.98 14.82
CA THR A 19 26.99 13.11 15.21
C THR A 19 26.10 12.10 14.47
N ILE A 20 26.33 11.88 13.17
CA ILE A 20 25.59 10.88 12.39
C ILE A 20 25.80 9.47 12.98
N ALA A 21 27.06 9.09 13.25
CA ALA A 21 27.37 7.78 13.82
C ALA A 21 26.72 7.56 15.20
N VAL A 22 26.68 8.59 16.05
CA VAL A 22 26.01 8.52 17.37
C VAL A 22 24.49 8.37 17.22
N THR A 23 23.88 9.05 16.24
CA THR A 23 22.43 8.95 15.99
C THR A 23 21.99 7.59 15.44
N GLU A 24 22.86 6.92 14.66
CA GLU A 24 22.59 5.55 14.18
C GLU A 24 22.65 4.53 15.33
N ILE A 25 23.68 4.58 16.19
CA ILE A 25 23.86 3.64 17.31
C ILE A 25 22.73 3.76 18.35
N SER A 26 22.23 4.97 18.56
CA SER A 26 21.15 5.24 19.52
C SER A 26 19.76 4.83 19.02
N GLY A 27 19.64 4.34 17.78
CA GLY A 27 18.37 3.92 17.19
C GLY A 27 17.38 5.08 16.97
N LEU A 28 17.80 6.32 17.21
CA LEU A 28 17.02 7.55 16.99
C LEU A 28 16.80 7.82 15.50
N TRP A 29 17.57 7.17 14.63
CA TRP A 29 17.42 7.21 13.19
C TRP A 29 17.33 5.78 12.64
N SER A 30 16.13 5.36 12.23
CA SER A 30 15.92 4.11 11.48
C SER A 30 15.52 4.44 10.05
N THR A 31 16.31 4.00 9.08
CA THR A 31 15.98 4.10 7.65
C THR A 31 15.24 2.87 7.13
N ALA A 32 15.02 1.86 7.97
CA ALA A 32 14.24 0.69 7.62
C ALA A 32 12.76 1.05 7.67
N SER A 33 12.15 1.32 6.51
CA SER A 33 10.69 1.35 6.40
C SER A 33 10.16 -0.04 6.71
N GLU A 34 9.52 -0.19 7.86
CA GLU A 34 8.78 -1.39 8.21
C GLU A 34 7.54 -1.50 7.30
N LYS A 35 7.38 -2.66 6.66
CA LYS A 35 6.30 -2.93 5.68
C LYS A 35 5.10 -3.66 6.30
N THR A 36 5.04 -3.78 7.61
CA THR A 36 3.89 -4.39 8.28
C THR A 36 2.79 -3.35 8.45
N PRO A 37 1.57 -3.59 7.92
CA PRO A 37 0.43 -2.71 8.17
C PRO A 37 0.00 -2.75 9.64
N ASP A 38 -0.69 -1.72 10.12
CA ASP A 38 -1.24 -1.72 11.47
C ASP A 38 -2.44 -2.67 11.57
N ILE A 39 -2.70 -3.17 12.77
CA ILE A 39 -3.79 -4.09 13.06
C ILE A 39 -4.99 -3.28 13.54
N ILE A 40 -6.18 -3.59 13.04
CA ILE A 40 -7.44 -3.00 13.51
C ILE A 40 -7.67 -3.45 14.97
N GLN A 41 -7.48 -2.55 15.93
CA GLN A 41 -7.59 -2.89 17.37
C GLN A 41 -9.04 -2.99 17.88
N ASN A 42 -10.03 -2.63 17.06
CA ASN A 42 -11.44 -2.64 17.44
C ASN A 42 -12.21 -3.70 16.66
N GLY A 43 -12.22 -4.94 17.15
CA GLY A 43 -13.08 -5.96 16.60
C GLY A 43 -12.71 -7.36 17.05
N THR A 44 -13.51 -7.92 17.94
CA THR A 44 -13.43 -9.29 18.43
C THR A 44 -13.24 -10.29 17.27
N SER A 45 -12.03 -10.85 17.17
CA SER A 45 -11.58 -12.00 16.35
C SER A 45 -10.66 -11.65 15.16
N GLY A 46 -9.34 -11.69 15.42
CA GLY A 46 -8.30 -11.86 14.39
C GLY A 46 -7.43 -10.62 14.17
N ASN A 47 -6.11 -10.84 14.00
CA ASN A 47 -5.15 -9.84 13.57
C ASN A 47 -5.46 -9.40 12.12
N THR A 48 -6.50 -8.60 11.95
CA THR A 48 -6.90 -8.10 10.64
C THR A 48 -6.22 -6.76 10.41
N TYR A 49 -5.40 -6.69 9.37
CA TYR A 49 -4.69 -5.48 8.99
C TYR A 49 -5.66 -4.43 8.44
N ASP A 50 -5.36 -3.14 8.66
CA ASP A 50 -6.16 -2.04 8.12
C ASP A 50 -5.83 -1.82 6.63
N PRO A 51 -6.79 -2.00 5.70
CA PRO A 51 -6.57 -1.73 4.28
C PRO A 51 -6.08 -0.31 4.00
N SER A 52 -6.40 0.66 4.85
CA SER A 52 -5.96 2.05 4.73
C SER A 52 -4.44 2.21 4.74
N ASP A 53 -3.73 1.25 5.33
CA ASP A 53 -2.26 1.22 5.42
C ASP A 53 -1.56 0.66 4.19
N ILE A 54 -2.31 0.21 3.18
CA ILE A 54 -1.71 -0.27 1.94
C ILE A 54 -0.97 0.89 1.26
N LYS A 55 0.35 0.73 1.11
CA LYS A 55 1.23 1.71 0.47
C LYS A 55 1.53 1.29 -0.96
N GLY A 56 1.81 2.27 -1.83
CA GLY A 56 2.21 1.98 -3.20
C GLY A 56 3.49 1.14 -3.34
N SER A 57 4.34 1.08 -2.31
CA SER A 57 5.55 0.25 -2.28
C SER A 57 5.29 -1.23 -1.97
N TYR A 58 4.08 -1.58 -1.53
CA TYR A 58 3.69 -2.96 -1.26
C TYR A 58 3.51 -3.71 -2.58
N THR A 59 3.64 -5.02 -2.50
CA THR A 59 3.54 -5.95 -3.62
C THR A 59 2.23 -6.73 -3.58
N PHE A 60 1.92 -7.47 -4.64
CA PHE A 60 0.76 -8.38 -4.61
C PHE A 60 0.94 -9.48 -3.58
N ASN A 61 2.18 -9.95 -3.37
CA ASN A 61 2.49 -10.90 -2.30
C ASN A 61 2.19 -10.30 -0.92
N ASP A 62 2.64 -9.06 -0.66
CA ASP A 62 2.36 -8.39 0.62
C ASP A 62 0.84 -8.33 0.87
N VAL A 63 0.04 -7.95 -0.14
CA VAL A 63 -1.43 -7.90 -0.01
C VAL A 63 -2.03 -9.29 0.22
N SER A 64 -1.60 -10.28 -0.56
CA SER A 64 -2.06 -11.67 -0.41
C SER A 64 -1.78 -12.20 1.00
N ASP A 65 -0.57 -11.97 1.50
CA ASP A 65 -0.13 -12.50 2.79
C ASP A 65 -0.82 -11.83 3.97
N PHE A 66 -0.98 -10.50 3.94
CA PHE A 66 -1.63 -9.76 5.01
C PHE A 66 -3.15 -9.95 5.01
N TYR A 67 -3.80 -9.87 3.85
CA TYR A 67 -5.26 -9.83 3.74
C TYR A 67 -5.91 -11.14 3.30
N LYS A 68 -5.11 -12.20 3.13
CA LYS A 68 -5.57 -13.56 2.78
C LYS A 68 -6.38 -13.62 1.48
N ILE A 69 -5.99 -12.81 0.51
CA ILE A 69 -6.58 -12.79 -0.83
C ILE A 69 -5.65 -13.55 -1.79
N ASP A 70 -6.19 -14.53 -2.52
CA ASP A 70 -5.40 -15.31 -3.46
C ASP A 70 -4.78 -14.41 -4.56
N LEU A 71 -3.51 -14.65 -4.90
CA LEU A 71 -2.80 -13.90 -5.95
C LEU A 71 -3.55 -13.94 -7.29
N GLN A 72 -4.19 -15.05 -7.65
CA GLN A 72 -4.97 -15.19 -8.87
C GLN A 72 -6.19 -14.25 -8.88
N VAL A 73 -6.79 -14.02 -7.71
CA VAL A 73 -7.87 -13.06 -7.55
C VAL A 73 -7.34 -11.64 -7.78
N LEU A 74 -6.19 -11.29 -7.21
CA LEU A 74 -5.55 -9.99 -7.42
C LEU A 74 -5.16 -9.77 -8.89
N TYR A 75 -4.58 -10.77 -9.54
CA TYR A 75 -4.22 -10.69 -10.96
C TYR A 75 -5.43 -10.44 -11.84
N LYS A 76 -6.52 -11.18 -11.59
CA LYS A 76 -7.78 -11.01 -12.32
C LYS A 76 -8.43 -9.66 -12.04
N ALA A 77 -8.46 -9.23 -10.77
CA ALA A 77 -9.07 -7.98 -10.36
C ALA A 77 -8.41 -6.77 -11.04
N PHE A 78 -7.08 -6.77 -11.17
CA PHE A 78 -6.31 -5.63 -11.67
C PHE A 78 -5.78 -5.81 -13.10
N ASN A 79 -6.29 -6.80 -13.85
CA ASN A 79 -5.89 -7.09 -15.24
C ASN A 79 -4.37 -7.27 -15.42
N THR A 80 -3.69 -7.84 -14.43
CA THR A 80 -2.24 -8.06 -14.52
C THR A 80 -1.93 -9.46 -15.08
N PRO A 81 -0.73 -9.67 -15.68
CA PRO A 81 -0.42 -10.93 -16.32
C PRO A 81 -0.40 -12.09 -15.32
N GLN A 82 -1.20 -13.11 -15.61
CA GLN A 82 -1.29 -14.34 -14.84
C GLN A 82 0.08 -15.03 -14.80
N ASN A 83 0.43 -15.64 -13.66
CA ASN A 83 1.72 -16.32 -13.42
C ASN A 83 2.96 -15.41 -13.38
N THR A 84 2.79 -14.11 -13.23
CA THR A 84 3.90 -13.21 -12.84
C THR A 84 4.23 -13.40 -11.36
N ASP A 85 5.48 -13.23 -10.95
CA ASP A 85 5.83 -13.19 -9.53
C ASP A 85 5.11 -12.01 -8.84
N GLY A 86 4.26 -12.29 -7.85
CA GLY A 86 3.53 -11.27 -7.10
C GLY A 86 4.45 -10.30 -6.34
N SER A 87 5.69 -10.69 -6.03
CA SER A 87 6.71 -9.82 -5.43
C SER A 87 7.25 -8.77 -6.42
N ALA A 88 7.12 -9.02 -7.74
CA ALA A 88 7.58 -8.11 -8.78
C ALA A 88 6.56 -7.00 -9.09
N ILE A 89 5.29 -7.20 -8.75
CA ILE A 89 4.21 -6.24 -9.03
C ILE A 89 3.97 -5.38 -7.79
N LYS A 90 4.40 -4.11 -7.87
CA LYS A 90 4.10 -3.13 -6.82
C LYS A 90 2.76 -2.46 -7.08
N ILE A 91 2.07 -2.11 -6.01
CA ILE A 91 0.73 -1.51 -6.06
C ILE A 91 0.75 -0.15 -6.77
N LYS A 92 1.78 0.67 -6.59
CA LYS A 92 1.91 1.95 -7.32
C LYS A 92 2.04 1.78 -8.83
N ASP A 93 2.49 0.61 -9.29
CA ASP A 93 2.76 0.34 -10.70
C ASP A 93 1.56 -0.35 -11.38
N ILE A 94 0.46 -0.64 -10.66
CA ILE A 94 -0.70 -1.36 -11.24
C ILE A 94 -1.39 -0.58 -12.36
N ASN A 95 -1.28 0.75 -12.34
CA ASN A 95 -1.85 1.59 -13.38
C ASN A 95 -1.27 1.24 -14.76
N THR A 96 -0.04 0.71 -14.83
CA THR A 96 0.59 0.35 -16.12
C THR A 96 -0.19 -0.73 -16.86
N PHE A 97 -0.92 -1.57 -16.15
CA PHE A 97 -1.74 -2.64 -16.74
C PHE A 97 -3.16 -2.17 -17.10
N ASN A 98 -3.56 -0.99 -16.62
CA ASN A 98 -4.88 -0.39 -16.85
C ASN A 98 -4.77 0.95 -17.60
N SER A 99 -3.60 1.24 -18.20
CA SER A 99 -3.21 2.51 -18.85
C SER A 99 -4.11 2.99 -19.98
N SER A 100 -5.02 2.15 -20.47
CA SER A 100 -5.92 2.48 -21.58
C SER A 100 -7.07 3.41 -21.19
N GLN A 101 -7.11 3.88 -19.95
CA GLN A 101 -8.22 4.62 -19.36
C GLN A 101 -7.72 5.98 -18.87
N ASP A 102 -8.54 7.03 -19.02
CA ASP A 102 -8.25 8.40 -18.55
C ASP A 102 -8.26 8.56 -17.02
N VAL A 103 -8.41 7.45 -16.29
CA VAL A 103 -8.57 7.42 -14.83
C VAL A 103 -7.50 6.53 -14.23
N GLU A 104 -6.87 7.03 -13.17
CA GLU A 104 -5.80 6.32 -12.45
C GLU A 104 -6.35 5.13 -11.65
N ILE A 105 -5.74 3.96 -11.84
CA ILE A 105 -5.90 2.80 -10.97
C ILE A 105 -4.63 2.64 -10.15
N GLY A 106 -4.74 2.80 -8.83
CA GLY A 106 -3.57 2.94 -7.96
C GLY A 106 -3.76 2.39 -6.56
N PRO A 107 -2.97 2.87 -5.58
CA PRO A 107 -3.05 2.41 -4.20
C PRO A 107 -4.45 2.53 -3.60
N GLY A 108 -5.17 3.64 -3.83
CA GLY A 108 -6.54 3.82 -3.34
C GLY A 108 -7.49 2.74 -3.86
N SER A 109 -7.40 2.39 -5.15
CA SER A 109 -8.13 1.27 -5.76
C SER A 109 -7.86 -0.06 -5.04
N MET A 110 -6.61 -0.32 -4.68
CA MET A 110 -6.25 -1.53 -3.93
C MET A 110 -6.83 -1.53 -2.51
N LYS A 111 -6.80 -0.38 -1.80
CA LYS A 111 -7.39 -0.24 -0.46
C LYS A 111 -8.87 -0.59 -0.47
N ILE A 112 -9.62 0.01 -1.40
CA ILE A 112 -11.06 -0.23 -1.54
C ILE A 112 -11.31 -1.69 -1.92
N PHE A 113 -10.56 -2.24 -2.88
CA PHE A 113 -10.73 -3.63 -3.28
C PHE A 113 -10.56 -4.58 -2.10
N VAL A 114 -9.44 -4.47 -1.36
CA VAL A 114 -9.14 -5.32 -0.21
C VAL A 114 -10.20 -5.18 0.87
N ALA A 115 -10.59 -3.95 1.19
CA ALA A 115 -11.57 -3.70 2.22
C ALA A 115 -12.94 -4.29 1.88
N LEU A 116 -13.46 -3.98 0.69
CA LEU A 116 -14.77 -4.46 0.27
C LEU A 116 -14.78 -5.97 -0.01
N TYR A 117 -13.66 -6.55 -0.46
CA TYR A 117 -13.53 -7.99 -0.65
C TYR A 117 -13.64 -8.75 0.68
N ASN A 118 -12.99 -8.25 1.73
CA ASN A 118 -12.95 -8.88 3.06
C ASN A 118 -14.01 -8.35 4.04
N ASN A 119 -14.94 -7.50 3.58
CA ASN A 119 -15.95 -6.86 4.42
C ASN A 119 -15.36 -6.06 5.61
N LEU A 120 -14.29 -5.29 5.34
CA LEU A 120 -13.59 -4.44 6.30
C LEU A 120 -14.03 -2.98 6.16
N PRO A 121 -13.94 -2.19 7.25
CA PRO A 121 -14.21 -0.76 7.20
C PRO A 121 -13.18 -0.04 6.31
N ILE A 122 -13.65 0.90 5.50
CA ILE A 122 -12.82 1.77 4.67
C ILE A 122 -13.58 3.06 4.36
N GLU A 123 -12.86 4.17 4.23
CA GLU A 123 -13.42 5.40 3.67
C GLU A 123 -13.38 5.35 2.14
N LEU A 124 -14.52 5.63 1.51
CA LEU A 124 -14.63 5.68 0.06
C LEU A 124 -14.09 7.04 -0.44
N ASP A 125 -12.86 7.03 -0.97
CA ASP A 125 -12.11 8.24 -1.33
C ASP A 125 -12.29 8.69 -2.79
N GLY A 126 -13.20 8.05 -3.53
CA GLY A 126 -13.43 8.32 -4.96
C GLY A 126 -12.44 7.62 -5.92
N SER A 127 -11.57 6.74 -5.41
CA SER A 127 -10.71 5.90 -6.26
C SER A 127 -11.51 4.98 -7.17
N TYR A 128 -11.11 4.89 -8.44
CA TYR A 128 -11.77 3.99 -9.39
C TYR A 128 -11.25 2.57 -9.27
N LEU A 129 -12.10 1.61 -9.64
CA LEU A 129 -11.77 0.20 -9.72
C LEU A 129 -11.84 -0.30 -11.17
N PRO A 130 -10.98 -1.25 -11.56
CA PRO A 130 -11.21 -2.01 -12.78
C PRO A 130 -12.53 -2.77 -12.70
N LYS A 131 -13.17 -2.99 -13.85
CA LYS A 131 -14.43 -3.74 -13.95
C LYS A 131 -14.38 -5.09 -13.26
N GLN A 132 -13.29 -5.83 -13.50
CA GLN A 132 -13.06 -7.15 -12.94
C GLN A 132 -12.97 -7.12 -11.41
N ALA A 133 -12.34 -6.09 -10.84
CA ALA A 133 -12.27 -5.91 -9.39
C ALA A 133 -13.67 -5.72 -8.78
N ALA A 134 -14.48 -4.84 -9.36
CA ALA A 134 -15.84 -4.59 -8.89
C ALA A 134 -16.75 -5.83 -9.00
N GLU A 135 -16.67 -6.56 -10.12
CA GLU A 135 -17.41 -7.80 -10.33
C GLU A 135 -17.03 -8.87 -9.29
N ILE A 136 -15.75 -9.03 -8.98
CA ILE A 136 -15.27 -9.97 -7.96
C ILE A 136 -15.81 -9.60 -6.57
N ILE A 137 -15.77 -8.31 -6.19
CA ILE A 137 -16.31 -7.84 -4.90
C ILE A 137 -17.80 -8.19 -4.79
N LEU A 138 -18.57 -7.89 -5.83
CA LEU A 138 -20.02 -8.18 -5.86
C LEU A 138 -20.34 -9.68 -5.80
N GLN A 139 -19.44 -10.54 -6.28
CA GLN A 139 -19.61 -12.00 -6.22
C GLN A 139 -19.28 -12.57 -4.85
N VAL A 140 -18.26 -12.04 -4.17
CA VAL A 140 -17.72 -12.62 -2.93
C VAL A 140 -18.35 -11.99 -1.67
N ASN A 141 -18.58 -10.68 -1.67
CA ASN A 141 -19.12 -10.00 -0.50
C ASN A 141 -20.64 -9.77 -0.60
N THR A 142 -21.41 -10.58 0.14
CA THR A 142 -22.88 -10.46 0.22
C THR A 142 -23.36 -9.38 1.20
N ASN A 143 -22.47 -8.82 2.03
CA ASN A 143 -22.80 -7.88 3.11
C ASN A 143 -22.58 -6.41 2.73
N LEU A 144 -22.36 -6.11 1.45
CA LEU A 144 -22.17 -4.75 0.96
C LEU A 144 -23.39 -3.88 1.26
N THR A 145 -23.13 -2.68 1.80
CA THR A 145 -24.16 -1.66 1.98
C THR A 145 -24.64 -1.12 0.62
N ASP A 146 -25.82 -0.52 0.59
CA ASP A 146 -26.33 0.10 -0.65
C ASP A 146 -25.43 1.23 -1.15
N GLU A 147 -24.79 1.96 -0.23
CA GLU A 147 -23.77 2.95 -0.56
C GLU A 147 -22.56 2.32 -1.26
N GLN A 148 -22.02 1.22 -0.73
CA GLN A 148 -20.89 0.51 -1.34
C GLN A 148 -21.26 -0.06 -2.71
N LYS A 149 -22.47 -0.58 -2.90
CA LYS A 149 -22.95 -1.05 -4.21
C LYS A 149 -23.05 0.10 -5.22
N ASN A 150 -23.61 1.23 -4.80
CA ASN A 150 -23.71 2.43 -5.65
C ASN A 150 -22.32 2.99 -5.99
N TYR A 151 -21.38 2.91 -5.05
CA TYR A 151 -20.00 3.26 -5.29
C TYR A 151 -19.37 2.38 -6.37
N LEU A 152 -19.50 1.05 -6.26
CA LEU A 152 -19.02 0.12 -7.27
C LEU A 152 -19.67 0.35 -8.65
N ILE A 153 -20.91 0.82 -8.73
CA ILE A 153 -21.56 1.13 -10.01
C ILE A 153 -21.01 2.43 -10.63
N SER A 154 -20.69 3.43 -9.81
CA SER A 154 -20.28 4.77 -10.26
C SER A 154 -18.78 4.93 -10.45
N HIS A 155 -17.96 4.21 -9.68
CA HIS A 155 -16.49 4.32 -9.64
C HIS A 155 -15.82 3.07 -10.20
N THR A 156 -16.40 2.51 -11.26
CA THR A 156 -15.85 1.36 -11.98
C THR A 156 -15.67 1.72 -13.44
N LEU A 157 -14.50 1.36 -13.96
CA LEU A 157 -14.19 1.50 -15.38
C LEU A 157 -15.12 0.62 -16.23
N LYS A 158 -15.65 1.17 -17.33
CA LYS A 158 -16.63 0.47 -18.18
C LYS A 158 -15.97 -0.39 -19.26
#